data_AF-A0A7W7KEE0-F1
#
_entry.id   AF-A0A7W7KEE0-F1
#
_cell.length_a   1.000
_cell.length_b   1.000
_cell.length_c   1.000
_cell.angle_alpha   90.00
_cell.angle_beta   90.00
_cell.angle_gamma   90.00
#
_symmetry.space_group_name_H-M   'P 1'
#
loop_
_entity.id
_entity.type
_entity.pdbx_description
1 polymer ?
#
loop_
_entity_poly.entity_id
_entity_poly.type
_entity_poly.pdbx_seq_one_letter_code
_entity_poly.pdbx_strand_id
1 'polypeptide(L)'
;MVDATLLIELLSPEGSPTEAFNVFAEQVSRSKGFGIAVSTCLLRDGKNVCRVADEERYRALADAVVKSSGLGKGIFTRTILSMPEPFARVQLKLWAVADLTGQVKASDWQSTLSESIRQGRARLARDIMDLLEMHYGLVQVVGTLSEFDPQKLEDSGLLAGRYRDQMVSTYLRNKQFLSGAIAAGDDEACLLKIRREIGIEVGEKSPNPSWVQLMRRMAWKTKGFDGGDALKDHFKSAAHVVVDNILKMNDWEVDSQLDTDEVRLMAFKLGRADLVEKMGDAGQTQAMSAILDI
;
A
#
# COMPACT_ATOMS: atom_id res chain seq x y z
N MET A 1 -26.35 29.36 -14.01
CA MET A 1 -26.04 28.23 -13.09
C MET A 1 -24.82 27.56 -13.66
N VAL A 2 -23.76 27.28 -12.89
CA VAL A 2 -22.62 26.52 -13.41
C VAL A 2 -23.01 25.04 -13.41
N ASP A 3 -22.97 24.40 -14.57
CA ASP A 3 -23.25 22.98 -14.73
C ASP A 3 -22.18 22.28 -15.58
N ALA A 4 -22.27 20.95 -15.66
CA ALA A 4 -21.27 20.13 -16.32
C ALA A 4 -21.22 20.37 -17.84
N THR A 5 -22.36 20.64 -18.47
CA THR A 5 -22.46 20.90 -19.91
C THR A 5 -21.69 22.17 -20.26
N LEU A 6 -21.91 23.24 -19.50
CA LEU A 6 -21.17 24.49 -19.66
C LEU A 6 -19.66 24.28 -19.48
N LEU A 7 -19.24 23.56 -18.44
CA LEU A 7 -17.82 23.31 -18.20
C LEU A 7 -17.19 22.45 -19.31
N ILE A 8 -17.91 21.42 -19.80
CA ILE A 8 -17.46 20.59 -20.92
C ILE A 8 -17.28 21.45 -22.17
N GLU A 9 -18.26 22.27 -22.53
CA GLU A 9 -18.18 23.15 -23.70
C GLU A 9 -17.01 24.13 -23.59
N LEU A 10 -16.84 24.77 -22.42
CA LEU A 10 -15.79 25.77 -22.23
C LEU A 10 -14.39 25.18 -22.17
N LEU A 11 -14.23 23.97 -21.62
CA LEU A 11 -12.93 23.33 -21.44
C LEU A 11 -12.53 22.43 -22.61
N SER A 12 -13.47 22.03 -23.47
CA SER A 12 -13.14 21.20 -24.63
C SER A 12 -12.37 22.01 -25.69
N PRO A 13 -11.38 21.41 -26.38
CA PRO A 13 -10.64 22.08 -27.45
C PRO A 13 -11.54 22.64 -28.56
N GLU A 14 -12.63 21.91 -28.87
CA GLU A 14 -13.58 22.22 -29.94
C GLU A 14 -14.82 22.98 -29.46
N GLY A 15 -15.01 23.14 -28.14
CA GLY A 15 -16.31 23.49 -27.58
C GLY A 15 -16.62 24.99 -27.61
N SER A 16 -15.66 25.87 -27.31
CA SER A 16 -15.89 27.32 -27.30
C SER A 16 -14.68 28.14 -27.76
N PRO A 17 -14.91 29.35 -28.32
CA PRO A 17 -13.84 30.30 -28.60
C PRO A 17 -13.06 30.64 -27.33
N THR A 18 -11.74 30.78 -27.43
CA THR A 18 -10.85 31.10 -26.30
C THR A 18 -11.29 32.35 -25.53
N GLU A 19 -11.87 33.33 -26.22
CA GLU A 19 -12.40 34.56 -25.60
C GLU A 19 -13.57 34.28 -24.64
N ALA A 20 -14.50 33.38 -25.00
CA ALA A 20 -15.61 33.00 -24.14
C ALA A 20 -15.13 32.30 -22.86
N PHE A 21 -14.14 31.41 -23.00
CA PHE A 21 -13.48 30.78 -21.86
C PHE A 21 -12.79 31.82 -20.95
N ASN A 22 -12.05 32.78 -21.53
CA ASN A 22 -11.34 33.80 -20.76
C ASN A 22 -12.30 34.68 -19.95
N VAL A 23 -13.42 35.11 -20.54
CA VAL A 23 -14.46 35.85 -19.83
C VAL A 23 -15.04 35.04 -18.68
N PHE A 24 -15.31 33.75 -18.89
CA PHE A 24 -15.79 32.87 -17.83
C PHE A 24 -14.78 32.70 -16.70
N ALA A 25 -13.51 32.42 -17.02
CA ALA A 25 -12.44 32.28 -16.04
C ALA A 25 -12.25 33.58 -15.23
N GLU A 26 -12.36 34.74 -15.87
CA GLU A 26 -12.31 36.03 -15.22
C GLU A 26 -13.48 36.22 -14.24
N GLN A 27 -14.71 35.88 -14.63
CA GLN A 27 -15.89 35.92 -13.75
C GLN A 27 -15.70 35.01 -12.53
N VAL A 28 -15.20 33.80 -12.73
CA VAL A 28 -14.88 32.87 -11.64
C VAL A 28 -13.84 33.50 -10.70
N SER A 29 -12.78 34.08 -11.24
CA SER A 29 -11.69 34.69 -10.45
C SER A 29 -12.14 35.87 -9.58
N ARG A 30 -13.20 36.58 -9.99
CA ARG A 30 -13.73 37.78 -9.31
C ARG A 30 -14.85 37.46 -8.32
N SER A 31 -15.44 36.27 -8.37
CA SER A 31 -16.60 35.92 -7.53
C SER A 31 -16.41 34.61 -6.79
N LYS A 32 -16.28 34.71 -5.46
CA LYS A 32 -16.21 33.55 -4.56
C LYS A 32 -17.38 32.59 -4.74
N GLY A 33 -18.59 33.11 -4.97
CA GLY A 33 -19.78 32.28 -5.21
C GLY A 33 -19.67 31.44 -6.50
N PHE A 34 -19.12 32.02 -7.56
CA PHE A 34 -18.85 31.28 -8.80
C PHE A 34 -17.73 30.25 -8.63
N GLY A 35 -16.64 30.60 -7.93
CA GLY A 35 -15.58 29.64 -7.59
C GLY A 35 -16.09 28.42 -6.83
N ILE A 36 -16.94 28.63 -5.82
CA ILE A 36 -17.59 27.54 -5.07
C ILE A 36 -18.52 26.72 -5.97
N ALA A 37 -19.30 27.36 -6.85
CA ALA A 37 -20.20 26.69 -7.77
C ALA A 37 -19.44 25.78 -8.76
N VAL A 38 -18.33 26.27 -9.34
CA VAL A 38 -17.44 25.47 -10.20
C VAL A 38 -16.86 24.29 -9.44
N SER A 39 -16.31 24.52 -8.24
CA SER A 39 -15.75 23.45 -7.40
C SER A 39 -16.80 22.39 -7.07
N THR A 40 -18.03 22.81 -6.76
CA THR A 40 -19.15 21.89 -6.49
C THR A 40 -19.54 21.10 -7.74
N CYS A 41 -19.60 21.75 -8.90
CA CYS A 41 -19.88 21.09 -10.18
C CYS A 41 -18.83 20.05 -10.52
N LEU A 42 -17.54 20.36 -10.33
CA LEU A 42 -16.46 19.39 -10.51
C LEU A 42 -16.57 18.25 -9.51
N LEU A 43 -16.89 18.51 -8.24
CA LEU A 43 -17.06 17.44 -7.28
C LEU A 43 -18.14 16.43 -7.72
N ARG A 44 -19.23 16.88 -8.33
CA ARG A 44 -20.32 16.01 -8.83
C ARG A 44 -19.98 15.34 -10.17
N ASP A 45 -19.56 16.11 -11.16
CA ASP A 45 -19.49 15.70 -12.56
C ASP A 45 -18.07 15.69 -13.14
N GLY A 46 -17.06 15.95 -12.31
CA GLY A 46 -15.68 16.23 -12.74
C GLY A 46 -15.00 15.12 -13.52
N LYS A 47 -15.41 13.86 -13.35
CA LYS A 47 -14.87 12.76 -14.19
C LYS A 47 -15.20 12.98 -15.68
N ASN A 48 -16.40 13.46 -15.99
CA ASN A 48 -16.81 13.73 -17.36
C ASN A 48 -16.18 15.02 -17.88
N VAL A 49 -16.13 16.05 -17.04
CA VAL A 49 -15.51 17.34 -17.37
C VAL A 49 -14.02 17.17 -17.68
N CYS A 50 -13.25 16.54 -16.79
CA CYS A 50 -11.81 16.35 -16.95
C CYS A 50 -11.44 15.42 -18.12
N ARG A 51 -12.34 14.54 -18.57
CA ARG A 51 -12.07 13.61 -19.68
C ARG A 51 -11.84 14.34 -21.01
N VAL A 52 -12.52 15.47 -21.20
CA VAL A 52 -12.53 16.23 -22.46
C VAL A 52 -11.82 17.58 -22.32
N ALA A 53 -11.36 17.91 -21.11
CA ALA A 53 -10.76 19.19 -20.83
C ALA A 53 -9.38 19.32 -21.47
N ASP A 54 -9.18 20.42 -22.19
CA ASP A 54 -7.86 20.93 -22.53
C ASP A 54 -7.09 21.28 -21.25
N GLU A 55 -5.83 20.85 -21.16
CA GLU A 55 -5.03 21.00 -19.95
C GLU A 55 -4.72 22.47 -19.62
N GLU A 56 -4.51 23.32 -20.63
CA GLU A 56 -4.23 24.74 -20.40
C GLU A 56 -5.47 25.48 -19.90
N ARG A 57 -6.63 25.23 -20.53
CA ARG A 57 -7.91 25.77 -20.07
C ARG A 57 -8.26 25.25 -18.67
N TYR A 58 -8.05 23.97 -18.39
CA TYR A 58 -8.30 23.42 -17.05
C TYR A 58 -7.40 24.06 -16.00
N ARG A 59 -6.11 24.27 -16.31
CA ARG A 59 -5.16 24.97 -15.42
C ARG A 59 -5.64 26.38 -15.12
N ALA A 60 -6.00 27.16 -16.14
CA ALA A 60 -6.46 28.53 -15.94
C ALA A 60 -7.76 28.59 -15.11
N LEU A 61 -8.67 27.62 -15.31
CA LEU A 61 -9.86 27.49 -14.46
C LEU A 61 -9.51 27.15 -13.01
N ALA A 62 -8.59 26.19 -12.80
CA ALA A 62 -8.16 25.80 -11.46
C ALA A 62 -7.55 26.99 -10.71
N ASP A 63 -6.69 27.76 -11.38
CA ASP A 63 -6.08 28.97 -10.82
C ASP A 63 -7.14 30.04 -10.50
N ALA A 64 -8.14 30.23 -11.36
CA ALA A 64 -9.24 31.16 -11.13
C ALA A 64 -10.12 30.75 -9.92
N VAL A 65 -10.42 29.46 -9.77
CA VAL A 65 -11.19 28.95 -8.61
C VAL A 65 -10.38 29.08 -7.32
N VAL A 66 -9.09 28.72 -7.36
CA VAL A 66 -8.18 28.82 -6.21
C VAL A 66 -8.03 30.27 -5.77
N LYS A 67 -7.82 31.20 -6.71
CA LYS A 67 -7.71 32.64 -6.43
C LYS A 67 -8.97 33.22 -5.78
N SER A 68 -10.15 32.79 -6.22
CA SER A 68 -11.43 33.35 -5.75
C SER A 68 -11.96 32.71 -4.46
N SER A 69 -11.67 31.42 -4.24
CA SER A 69 -12.34 30.63 -3.19
C SER A 69 -11.43 29.70 -2.39
N GLY A 70 -10.14 29.63 -2.71
CA GLY A 70 -9.19 28.70 -2.10
C GLY A 70 -9.19 27.32 -2.77
N LEU A 71 -8.34 26.42 -2.26
CA LEU A 71 -8.22 25.06 -2.77
C LEU A 71 -9.38 24.19 -2.24
N GLY A 72 -10.53 24.33 -2.90
CA GLY A 72 -11.73 23.56 -2.55
C GLY A 72 -11.62 22.08 -2.90
N LYS A 73 -12.37 21.24 -2.16
CA LYS A 73 -12.43 19.78 -2.32
C LYS A 73 -12.64 19.33 -3.78
N GLY A 74 -13.56 19.96 -4.50
CA GLY A 74 -13.88 19.57 -5.88
C GLY A 74 -12.70 19.74 -6.83
N ILE A 75 -12.09 20.93 -6.83
CA ILE A 75 -10.87 21.21 -7.63
C ILE A 75 -9.75 20.27 -7.24
N PHE A 76 -9.46 20.12 -5.94
CA PHE A 76 -8.39 19.24 -5.48
C PHE A 76 -8.63 17.79 -5.94
N THR A 77 -9.74 17.18 -5.51
CA THR A 77 -10.00 15.75 -5.76
C THR A 77 -10.10 15.42 -7.25
N ARG A 78 -10.74 16.26 -8.06
CA ARG A 78 -10.91 15.98 -9.50
C ARG A 78 -9.66 16.20 -10.31
N THR A 79 -8.87 17.22 -9.97
CA THR A 79 -7.57 17.41 -10.62
C THR A 79 -6.67 16.21 -10.36
N ILE A 80 -6.59 15.75 -9.11
CA ILE A 80 -5.72 14.63 -8.74
C ILE A 80 -6.20 13.31 -9.37
N LEU A 81 -7.50 13.04 -9.36
CA LEU A 81 -8.03 11.74 -9.76
C LEU A 81 -8.43 11.62 -11.23
N SER A 82 -8.72 12.73 -11.91
CA SER A 82 -9.36 12.70 -13.24
C SER A 82 -8.50 13.30 -14.35
N MET A 83 -7.56 14.20 -14.03
CA MET A 83 -6.59 14.69 -15.03
C MET A 83 -5.45 13.66 -15.23
N PRO A 84 -4.68 13.76 -16.34
CA PRO A 84 -3.49 12.94 -16.56
C PRO A 84 -2.48 13.05 -15.41
N GLU A 85 -1.79 11.95 -15.10
CA GLU A 85 -0.86 11.91 -13.96
C GLU A 85 0.23 13.00 -14.01
N PRO A 86 0.89 13.29 -15.15
CA PRO A 86 1.87 14.38 -15.23
C PRO A 86 1.27 15.74 -14.84
N PHE A 87 0.06 16.03 -15.34
CA PHE A 87 -0.65 17.25 -15.02
C PHE A 87 -0.98 17.34 -13.53
N ALA A 88 -1.58 16.28 -12.97
CA ALA A 88 -1.98 16.21 -11.56
C ALA A 88 -0.79 16.44 -10.62
N ARG A 89 0.36 15.82 -10.91
CA ARG A 89 1.59 15.97 -10.13
C ARG A 89 2.15 17.40 -10.19
N VAL A 90 2.17 18.01 -11.37
CA VAL A 90 2.61 19.41 -11.53
C VAL A 90 1.69 20.33 -10.74
N GLN A 91 0.38 20.17 -10.86
CA GLN A 91 -0.57 21.02 -10.14
C GLN A 91 -0.48 20.85 -8.62
N LEU A 92 -0.30 19.62 -8.14
CA LEU A 92 -0.09 19.32 -6.72
C LEU A 92 1.14 20.05 -6.17
N LYS A 93 2.25 20.05 -6.91
CA LYS A 93 3.48 20.76 -6.53
C LYS A 93 3.29 22.28 -6.52
N LEU A 94 2.58 22.83 -7.51
CA LEU A 94 2.27 24.27 -7.56
C LEU A 94 1.44 24.70 -6.36
N TRP A 95 0.43 23.90 -5.98
CA TRP A 95 -0.37 24.16 -4.79
C TRP A 95 0.41 24.01 -3.48
N ALA A 96 1.36 23.08 -3.43
CA ALA A 96 2.25 22.94 -2.27
C ALA A 96 3.17 24.16 -2.11
N VAL A 97 3.79 24.63 -3.21
CA VAL A 97 4.65 25.83 -3.21
C VAL A 97 3.87 27.09 -2.83
N ALA A 98 2.60 27.17 -3.22
CA ALA A 98 1.70 28.27 -2.85
C ALA A 98 1.10 28.14 -1.44
N ASP A 99 1.50 27.14 -0.65
CA ASP A 99 0.98 26.84 0.70
C ASP A 99 -0.55 26.65 0.77
N LEU A 100 -1.12 26.09 -0.31
CA LEU A 100 -2.57 25.86 -0.40
C LEU A 100 -2.98 24.48 0.10
N THR A 101 -2.04 23.53 0.11
CA THR A 101 -2.31 22.13 0.46
C THR A 101 -2.80 21.91 1.89
N GLY A 102 -2.49 22.81 2.83
CA GLY A 102 -3.00 22.76 4.20
C GLY A 102 -4.50 23.03 4.34
N GLN A 103 -5.16 23.53 3.27
CA GLN A 103 -6.61 23.79 3.25
C GLN A 103 -7.44 22.51 3.02
N VAL A 104 -6.80 21.43 2.54
CA VAL A 104 -7.46 20.19 2.15
C VAL A 104 -7.51 19.23 3.33
N LYS A 105 -8.69 18.75 3.70
CA LYS A 105 -8.90 17.86 4.85
C LYS A 105 -8.17 16.53 4.68
N ALA A 106 -7.72 15.94 5.80
CA ALA A 106 -7.10 14.62 5.83
C ALA A 106 -7.92 13.55 5.08
N SER A 107 -9.25 13.51 5.26
CA SER A 107 -10.10 12.52 4.58
C SER A 107 -10.11 12.66 3.05
N ASP A 108 -9.93 13.88 2.52
CA ASP A 108 -9.84 14.11 1.08
C ASP A 108 -8.47 13.67 0.55
N TRP A 109 -7.39 13.88 1.32
CA TRP A 109 -6.08 13.31 1.02
C TRP A 109 -6.08 11.78 1.02
N GLN A 110 -6.67 11.16 2.04
CA GLN A 110 -6.74 9.71 2.13
C GLN A 110 -7.57 9.12 0.99
N SER A 111 -8.72 9.72 0.67
CA SER A 111 -9.54 9.29 -0.45
C SER A 111 -8.81 9.42 -1.79
N THR A 112 -8.04 10.50 -2.00
CA THR A 112 -7.27 10.69 -3.23
C THR A 112 -6.05 9.79 -3.31
N LEU A 113 -5.38 9.51 -2.19
CA LEU A 113 -4.31 8.52 -2.09
C LEU A 113 -4.82 7.13 -2.47
N SER A 114 -5.90 6.67 -1.81
CA SER A 114 -6.48 5.35 -2.06
C SER A 114 -6.86 5.17 -3.52
N GLU A 115 -7.53 6.15 -4.11
CA GLU A 115 -7.95 6.05 -5.52
C GLU A 115 -6.75 6.15 -6.48
N SER A 116 -5.73 6.94 -6.18
CA SER A 116 -4.50 7.00 -6.98
C SER A 116 -3.76 5.66 -6.99
N ILE A 117 -3.71 4.95 -5.84
CA ILE A 117 -3.14 3.60 -5.74
C ILE A 117 -3.97 2.62 -6.58
N ARG A 118 -5.30 2.65 -6.48
CA ARG A 118 -6.20 1.77 -7.27
C ARG A 118 -6.04 1.97 -8.78
N GLN A 119 -5.78 3.20 -9.22
CA GLN A 119 -5.55 3.53 -10.62
C GLN A 119 -4.11 3.27 -11.10
N GLY A 120 -3.22 2.74 -10.23
CA GLY A 120 -1.83 2.45 -10.59
C GLY A 120 -0.95 3.70 -10.77
N ARG A 121 -1.37 4.86 -10.25
CA ARG A 121 -0.64 6.13 -10.37
C ARG A 121 0.43 6.27 -9.28
N ALA A 122 1.43 5.37 -9.29
CA ALA A 122 2.37 5.22 -8.18
C ALA A 122 3.20 6.49 -7.89
N ARG A 123 3.56 7.27 -8.91
CA ARG A 123 4.35 8.50 -8.70
C ARG A 123 3.52 9.60 -8.06
N LEU A 124 2.27 9.75 -8.49
CA LEU A 124 1.31 10.64 -7.84
C LEU A 124 0.96 10.19 -6.43
N ALA A 125 0.77 8.88 -6.20
CA ALA A 125 0.53 8.34 -4.87
C ALA A 125 1.67 8.68 -3.91
N ARG A 126 2.94 8.57 -4.36
CA ARG A 126 4.10 8.98 -3.56
C ARG A 126 4.11 10.48 -3.24
N ASP A 127 3.88 11.34 -4.24
CA ASP A 127 3.79 12.79 -4.01
C ASP A 127 2.67 13.14 -3.01
N ILE A 128 1.54 12.40 -3.04
CA ILE A 128 0.43 12.53 -2.07
C ILE A 128 0.86 12.05 -0.68
N MET A 129 1.55 10.92 -0.56
CA MET A 129 2.02 10.38 0.72
C MET A 129 2.94 11.39 1.43
N ASP A 130 3.88 11.98 0.70
CA ASP A 130 4.83 12.96 1.25
C ASP A 130 4.10 14.18 1.82
N LEU A 131 3.11 14.72 1.08
CA LEU A 131 2.32 15.88 1.51
C LEU A 131 1.33 15.55 2.63
N LEU A 132 0.65 14.40 2.55
CA LEU A 132 -0.26 13.93 3.60
C LEU A 132 0.50 13.75 4.92
N GLU A 133 1.70 13.18 4.88
CA GLU A 133 2.54 13.06 6.06
C GLU A 133 3.00 14.43 6.59
N MET A 134 3.39 15.35 5.71
CA MET A 134 3.80 16.69 6.11
C MET A 134 2.70 17.43 6.88
N HIS A 135 1.44 17.28 6.45
CA HIS A 135 0.30 17.98 7.05
C HIS A 135 -0.35 17.25 8.23
N TYR A 136 -0.39 15.92 8.20
CA TYR A 136 -1.18 15.13 9.14
C TYR A 136 -0.40 13.99 9.83
N GLY A 137 0.87 13.84 9.50
CA GLY A 137 1.77 12.86 10.09
C GLY A 137 1.69 11.47 9.45
N LEU A 138 2.72 10.67 9.72
CA LEU A 138 2.93 9.34 9.18
C LEU A 138 1.76 8.38 9.45
N VAL A 139 1.08 8.53 10.59
CA VAL A 139 -0.02 7.65 11.00
C VAL A 139 -1.18 7.68 9.99
N GLN A 140 -1.50 8.84 9.40
CA GLN A 140 -2.58 8.92 8.41
C GLN A 140 -2.21 8.21 7.10
N VAL A 141 -0.96 8.33 6.67
CA VAL A 141 -0.46 7.64 5.47
C VAL A 141 -0.51 6.13 5.68
N VAL A 142 0.06 5.65 6.79
CA VAL A 142 0.10 4.21 7.11
C VAL A 142 -1.30 3.64 7.30
N GLY A 143 -2.21 4.39 7.93
CA GLY A 143 -3.62 4.00 8.02
C GLY A 143 -4.22 3.72 6.65
N THR A 144 -4.00 4.62 5.68
CA THR A 144 -4.49 4.45 4.31
C THR A 144 -3.81 3.30 3.57
N LEU A 145 -2.48 3.15 3.69
CA LEU A 145 -1.76 2.04 3.06
C LEU A 145 -2.19 0.68 3.62
N SER A 146 -2.51 0.59 4.91
CA SER A 146 -2.92 -0.67 5.54
C SER A 146 -4.21 -1.29 4.99
N GLU A 147 -5.02 -0.51 4.25
CA GLU A 147 -6.23 -0.98 3.56
C GLU A 147 -5.93 -1.75 2.27
N PHE A 148 -4.68 -1.71 1.80
CA PHE A 148 -4.27 -2.33 0.55
C PHE A 148 -3.52 -3.64 0.76
N ASP A 149 -3.54 -4.47 -0.28
CA ASP A 149 -2.73 -5.68 -0.37
C ASP A 149 -1.24 -5.31 -0.29
N PRO A 150 -0.49 -5.81 0.71
CA PRO A 150 0.92 -5.48 0.89
C PRO A 150 1.76 -5.85 -0.33
N GLN A 151 1.41 -6.89 -1.09
CA GLN A 151 2.17 -7.28 -2.27
C GLN A 151 2.07 -6.20 -3.35
N LYS A 152 0.87 -5.66 -3.59
CA LYS A 152 0.66 -4.57 -4.55
C LYS A 152 1.38 -3.29 -4.15
N LEU A 153 1.47 -3.02 -2.84
CA LEU A 153 2.20 -1.86 -2.34
C LEU A 153 3.72 -2.02 -2.49
N GLU A 154 4.26 -3.22 -2.29
CA GLU A 154 5.68 -3.52 -2.55
C GLU A 154 5.99 -3.45 -4.04
N ASP A 155 5.19 -4.08 -4.90
CA ASP A 155 5.38 -4.10 -6.36
C ASP A 155 5.32 -2.69 -6.98
N SER A 156 4.50 -1.81 -6.40
CA SER A 156 4.40 -0.39 -6.82
C SER A 156 5.51 0.49 -6.24
N GLY A 157 6.37 -0.05 -5.36
CA GLY A 157 7.45 0.67 -4.69
C GLY A 157 6.96 1.73 -3.71
N LEU A 158 5.74 1.60 -3.18
CA LEU A 158 5.20 2.53 -2.19
C LEU A 158 5.68 2.21 -0.76
N LEU A 159 6.16 1.00 -0.52
CA LEU A 159 6.73 0.56 0.76
C LEU A 159 8.25 0.77 0.82
N ALA A 160 8.68 2.03 0.76
CA ALA A 160 10.08 2.40 0.88
C ALA A 160 10.39 3.15 2.20
N GLY A 161 11.60 2.95 2.73
CA GLY A 161 12.11 3.69 3.88
C GLY A 161 11.21 3.60 5.11
N ARG A 162 10.85 4.74 5.70
CA ARG A 162 10.05 4.80 6.94
C ARG A 162 8.65 4.20 6.84
N TYR A 163 8.05 4.19 5.64
CA TYR A 163 6.72 3.59 5.45
C TYR A 163 6.75 2.08 5.64
N ARG A 164 7.84 1.43 5.18
CA ARG A 164 8.07 0.00 5.35
C ARG A 164 8.07 -0.40 6.82
N ASP A 165 8.90 0.26 7.61
CA ASP A 165 9.07 -0.05 9.03
C ASP A 165 7.77 0.09 9.83
N GLN A 166 7.01 1.16 9.55
CA GLN A 166 5.76 1.44 10.24
C GLN A 166 4.62 0.52 9.79
N MET A 167 4.60 0.12 8.51
CA MET A 167 3.68 -0.89 7.98
C MET A 167 3.94 -2.26 8.63
N VAL A 168 5.21 -2.70 8.68
CA VAL A 168 5.62 -3.94 9.35
C VAL A 168 5.18 -3.94 10.81
N SER A 169 5.45 -2.85 11.53
CA SER A 169 5.03 -2.69 12.94
C SER A 169 3.50 -2.72 13.11
N THR A 170 2.75 -2.24 12.12
CA THR A 170 1.28 -2.27 12.15
C THR A 170 0.75 -3.68 11.91
N TYR A 171 1.29 -4.42 10.95
CA TYR A 171 0.94 -5.82 10.72
C TYR A 171 1.29 -6.71 11.92
N LEU A 172 2.47 -6.52 12.53
CA LEU A 172 2.90 -7.30 13.70
C LEU A 172 1.99 -7.09 14.92
N ARG A 173 1.53 -5.85 15.18
CA ARG A 173 0.55 -5.56 16.25
C ARG A 173 -0.76 -6.34 16.06
N ASN A 174 -1.15 -6.58 14.80
CA ASN A 174 -2.35 -7.34 14.45
C ASN A 174 -2.09 -8.84 14.25
N LYS A 175 -0.89 -9.34 14.56
CA LYS A 175 -0.46 -10.74 14.34
C LYS A 175 -0.56 -11.19 12.86
N GLN A 176 -0.51 -10.24 11.93
CA GLN A 176 -0.52 -10.48 10.48
C GLN A 176 0.90 -10.68 9.97
N PHE A 177 1.58 -11.74 10.44
CA PHE A 177 3.00 -11.98 10.15
C PHE A 177 3.32 -12.07 8.65
N LEU A 178 2.51 -12.77 7.87
CA LEU A 178 2.69 -12.91 6.42
C LEU A 178 2.63 -11.54 5.71
N SER A 179 1.62 -10.72 6.01
CA SER A 179 1.52 -9.35 5.48
C SER A 179 2.72 -8.50 5.89
N GLY A 180 3.19 -8.66 7.14
CA GLY A 180 4.40 -8.03 7.63
C GLY A 180 5.64 -8.43 6.84
N ALA A 181 5.81 -9.73 6.55
CA ALA A 181 6.94 -10.23 5.78
C ALA A 181 6.91 -9.76 4.32
N ILE A 182 5.74 -9.74 3.68
CA ILE A 182 5.57 -9.18 2.34
C ILE A 182 5.97 -7.70 2.34
N ALA A 183 5.46 -6.92 3.31
CA ALA A 183 5.80 -5.51 3.43
C ALA A 183 7.28 -5.26 3.74
N ALA A 184 7.94 -6.17 4.46
CA ALA A 184 9.37 -6.07 4.75
C ALA A 184 10.23 -6.28 3.49
N GLY A 185 9.77 -7.06 2.51
CA GLY A 185 10.59 -7.47 1.37
C GLY A 185 11.90 -8.12 1.84
N ASP A 186 13.02 -7.64 1.30
CA ASP A 186 14.38 -8.09 1.69
C ASP A 186 15.05 -7.18 2.75
N ASP A 187 14.30 -6.31 3.43
CA ASP A 187 14.84 -5.45 4.48
C ASP A 187 15.15 -6.25 5.76
N GLU A 188 16.43 -6.53 6.00
CA GLU A 188 16.89 -7.39 7.09
C GLU A 188 16.54 -6.85 8.49
N ALA A 189 16.44 -5.51 8.65
CA ALA A 189 16.04 -4.92 9.92
C ALA A 189 14.55 -5.19 10.22
N CYS A 190 13.69 -5.09 9.22
CA CYS A 190 12.28 -5.46 9.30
C CYS A 190 12.10 -6.97 9.49
N LEU A 191 12.84 -7.80 8.75
CA LEU A 191 12.84 -9.25 8.92
C LEU A 191 13.31 -9.68 10.31
N LEU A 192 14.29 -8.98 10.90
CA LEU A 192 14.70 -9.21 12.29
C LEU A 192 13.59 -8.87 13.29
N LYS A 193 12.86 -7.77 13.09
CA LYS A 193 11.67 -7.44 13.92
C LYS A 193 10.62 -8.54 13.84
N ILE A 194 10.33 -9.02 12.63
CA ILE A 194 9.38 -10.12 12.41
C ILE A 194 9.83 -11.41 13.10
N ARG A 195 11.12 -11.79 12.97
CA ARG A 195 11.68 -12.96 13.67
C ARG A 195 11.51 -12.88 15.18
N ARG A 196 11.79 -11.72 15.77
CA ARG A 196 11.64 -11.50 17.21
C ARG A 196 10.19 -11.65 17.66
N GLU A 197 9.25 -11.04 16.93
CA GLU A 197 7.82 -11.14 17.28
C GLU A 197 7.26 -12.54 17.10
N ILE A 198 7.66 -13.25 16.05
CA ILE A 198 7.35 -14.68 15.90
C ILE A 198 7.96 -15.47 17.06
N GLY A 199 9.21 -15.18 17.44
CA GLY A 199 9.90 -15.78 18.57
C GLY A 199 9.13 -15.65 19.88
N ILE A 200 8.64 -14.44 20.18
CA ILE A 200 7.80 -14.18 21.36
C ILE A 200 6.54 -15.05 21.33
N GLU A 201 5.85 -15.11 20.19
CA GLU A 201 4.62 -15.90 20.03
C GLU A 201 4.85 -17.40 20.25
N VAL A 202 5.97 -17.93 19.75
CA VAL A 202 6.31 -19.36 19.90
C VAL A 202 7.06 -19.65 21.20
N GLY A 203 7.30 -18.65 22.04
CA GLY A 203 8.01 -18.80 23.31
C GLY A 203 9.46 -19.25 23.12
N GLU A 204 10.13 -18.71 22.11
CA GLU A 204 11.58 -18.80 21.90
C GLU A 204 12.30 -17.83 22.84
N LYS A 205 13.37 -18.31 23.49
CA LYS A 205 14.11 -17.53 24.50
C LYS A 205 15.26 -16.72 23.88
N SER A 206 15.72 -17.11 22.69
CA SER A 206 16.77 -16.37 21.99
C SER A 206 16.32 -14.93 21.68
N PRO A 207 17.14 -13.90 21.98
CA PRO A 207 16.80 -12.51 21.63
C PRO A 207 16.89 -12.24 20.12
N ASN A 208 17.60 -13.10 19.38
CA ASN A 208 17.75 -13.04 17.93
C ASN A 208 17.59 -14.46 17.37
N PRO A 209 16.36 -14.97 17.29
CA PRO A 209 16.13 -16.34 16.85
C PRO A 209 16.41 -16.47 15.34
N SER A 210 17.07 -17.54 14.93
CA SER A 210 17.17 -17.90 13.51
C SER A 210 15.85 -18.45 12.99
N TRP A 211 15.60 -18.40 11.68
CA TRP A 211 14.40 -18.98 11.07
C TRP A 211 14.26 -20.48 11.40
N VAL A 212 15.37 -21.20 11.41
CA VAL A 212 15.43 -22.62 11.81
C VAL A 212 15.04 -22.83 13.27
N GLN A 213 15.53 -22.00 14.20
CA GLN A 213 15.16 -22.08 15.61
C GLN A 213 13.65 -21.88 15.80
N LEU A 214 13.08 -20.89 15.11
CA LEU A 214 11.64 -20.64 15.13
C LEU A 214 10.86 -21.85 14.60
N MET A 215 11.30 -22.45 13.49
CA MET A 215 10.66 -23.63 12.91
C MET A 215 10.67 -24.83 13.86
N ARG A 216 11.82 -25.14 14.48
CA ARG A 216 11.95 -26.22 15.47
C ARG A 216 11.08 -25.95 16.70
N ARG A 217 11.04 -24.69 17.17
CA ARG A 217 10.25 -24.31 18.34
C ARG A 217 8.75 -24.41 18.07
N MET A 218 8.32 -23.97 16.89
CA MET A 218 6.97 -24.22 16.40
C MET A 218 6.71 -25.73 16.40
N ALA A 219 7.47 -26.53 15.65
CA ALA A 219 7.29 -27.98 15.55
C ALA A 219 7.18 -28.67 16.92
N TRP A 220 8.03 -28.32 17.89
CA TRP A 220 7.95 -28.83 19.26
C TRP A 220 6.63 -28.49 19.97
N LYS A 221 6.18 -27.22 19.92
CA LYS A 221 4.87 -26.83 20.47
C LYS A 221 3.75 -27.62 19.79
N THR A 222 3.91 -27.97 18.52
CA THR A 222 2.89 -28.65 17.72
C THR A 222 2.73 -30.14 18.06
N LYS A 223 3.80 -30.79 18.54
CA LYS A 223 3.78 -32.20 18.98
C LYS A 223 2.85 -32.43 20.19
N GLY A 224 2.55 -31.38 20.95
CA GLY A 224 1.65 -31.45 22.11
C GLY A 224 0.17 -31.16 21.81
N PHE A 225 -0.20 -30.86 20.55
CA PHE A 225 -1.59 -30.66 20.15
C PHE A 225 -2.06 -31.88 19.36
N ASP A 226 -2.99 -32.66 19.92
CA ASP A 226 -3.62 -33.83 19.27
C ASP A 226 -4.51 -33.49 18.05
N GLY A 227 -4.48 -32.24 17.57
CA GLY A 227 -5.20 -31.80 16.38
C GLY A 227 -4.30 -30.95 15.49
N GLY A 228 -3.92 -31.48 14.32
CA GLY A 228 -3.16 -30.73 13.31
C GLY A 228 -3.85 -29.45 12.83
N ASP A 229 -5.17 -29.32 13.05
CA ASP A 229 -5.99 -28.17 12.63
C ASP A 229 -5.83 -26.95 13.53
N ALA A 230 -5.78 -27.11 14.86
CA ALA A 230 -5.59 -25.99 15.80
C ALA A 230 -4.24 -25.27 15.60
N LEU A 231 -3.26 -26.03 15.12
CA LEU A 231 -1.93 -25.55 14.77
C LEU A 231 -1.89 -24.76 13.47
N LYS A 232 -2.61 -25.29 12.48
CA LYS A 232 -2.83 -24.67 11.19
C LYS A 232 -3.53 -23.33 11.35
N ASP A 233 -4.35 -23.17 12.39
CA ASP A 233 -5.07 -21.91 12.62
C ASP A 233 -4.27 -20.93 13.49
N HIS A 234 -3.56 -21.41 14.52
CA HIS A 234 -2.88 -20.51 15.47
C HIS A 234 -1.55 -19.95 14.95
N PHE A 235 -0.77 -20.74 14.20
CA PHE A 235 0.56 -20.33 13.73
C PHE A 235 0.70 -20.18 12.22
N LYS A 236 -0.37 -20.37 11.43
CA LYS A 236 -0.31 -20.42 9.95
C LYS A 236 0.56 -19.31 9.35
N SER A 237 0.22 -18.07 9.69
CA SER A 237 0.82 -16.87 9.13
C SER A 237 2.31 -16.81 9.46
N ALA A 238 2.68 -17.06 10.71
CA ALA A 238 4.07 -17.09 11.16
C ALA A 238 4.85 -18.26 10.53
N ALA A 239 4.22 -19.43 10.41
CA ALA A 239 4.83 -20.62 9.85
C ALA A 239 5.12 -20.47 8.35
N HIS A 240 4.20 -19.86 7.58
CA HIS A 240 4.45 -19.50 6.18
C HIS A 240 5.68 -18.59 6.05
N VAL A 241 5.77 -17.54 6.88
CA VAL A 241 6.93 -16.64 6.87
C VAL A 241 8.24 -17.37 7.16
N VAL A 242 8.26 -18.23 8.19
CA VAL A 242 9.46 -19.00 8.56
C VAL A 242 9.87 -19.93 7.41
N VAL A 243 8.92 -20.66 6.83
CA VAL A 243 9.17 -21.56 5.70
C VAL A 243 9.68 -20.81 4.47
N ASP A 244 9.05 -19.70 4.10
CA ASP A 244 9.46 -18.89 2.94
C ASP A 244 10.88 -18.36 3.08
N ASN A 245 11.26 -17.95 4.29
CA ASN A 245 12.62 -17.48 4.55
C ASN A 245 13.65 -18.61 4.58
N ILE A 246 13.28 -19.79 5.08
CA ILE A 246 14.13 -20.99 4.98
C ILE A 246 14.36 -21.39 3.52
N LEU A 247 13.32 -21.35 2.69
CA LEU A 247 13.43 -21.66 1.26
C LEU A 247 14.38 -20.71 0.52
N LYS A 248 14.57 -19.49 1.01
CA LYS A 248 15.55 -18.53 0.46
C LYS A 248 16.99 -18.75 0.94
N MET A 249 17.23 -19.59 1.96
CA MET A 249 18.57 -19.89 2.46
C MET A 249 19.35 -20.78 1.48
N ASN A 250 20.69 -20.71 1.51
CA ASN A 250 21.53 -21.55 0.68
C ASN A 250 21.52 -23.00 1.15
N ASP A 251 21.73 -23.95 0.24
CA ASP A 251 21.60 -25.39 0.53
C ASP A 251 22.52 -25.86 1.66
N TRP A 252 23.74 -25.34 1.77
CA TRP A 252 24.64 -25.68 2.89
C TRP A 252 24.14 -25.18 4.27
N GLU A 253 23.44 -24.04 4.32
CA GLU A 253 22.84 -23.52 5.56
C GLU A 253 21.62 -24.34 5.94
N VAL A 254 20.89 -24.83 4.93
CA VAL A 254 19.78 -25.75 5.10
C VAL A 254 20.31 -27.09 5.60
N ASP A 255 21.23 -27.74 4.91
CA ASP A 255 21.75 -29.06 5.29
C ASP A 255 22.43 -29.07 6.66
N SER A 256 23.19 -28.02 7.00
CA SER A 256 23.85 -27.93 8.31
C SER A 256 22.91 -27.62 9.48
N GLN A 257 21.69 -27.14 9.21
CA GLN A 257 20.75 -26.69 10.25
C GLN A 257 19.37 -27.38 10.22
N LEU A 258 18.99 -28.06 9.15
CA LEU A 258 17.62 -28.52 8.89
C LEU A 258 17.47 -30.04 8.67
N ASP A 259 18.49 -30.84 8.93
CA ASP A 259 18.35 -32.31 8.91
C ASP A 259 17.63 -32.86 10.16
N THR A 260 16.37 -32.48 10.36
CA THR A 260 15.52 -33.11 11.36
C THR A 260 14.10 -33.38 10.84
N ASP A 261 13.59 -34.58 11.09
CA ASP A 261 12.26 -35.04 10.65
C ASP A 261 11.12 -34.13 11.12
N GLU A 262 11.33 -33.35 12.20
CA GLU A 262 10.36 -32.37 12.69
C GLU A 262 10.07 -31.25 11.68
N VAL A 263 11.07 -30.79 10.93
CA VAL A 263 10.89 -29.67 10.00
C VAL A 263 10.20 -30.16 8.73
N ARG A 264 10.55 -31.36 8.25
CA ARG A 264 9.83 -32.07 7.17
C ARG A 264 8.35 -32.26 7.51
N LEU A 265 8.06 -32.76 8.70
CA LEU A 265 6.68 -32.98 9.16
C LEU A 265 5.87 -31.67 9.21
N MET A 266 6.47 -30.58 9.68
CA MET A 266 5.78 -29.31 9.77
C MET A 266 5.57 -28.65 8.39
N ALA A 267 6.56 -28.74 7.49
CA ALA A 267 6.39 -28.33 6.09
C ALA A 267 5.24 -29.08 5.40
N PHE A 268 5.17 -30.40 5.60
CA PHE A 268 4.08 -31.24 5.11
C PHE A 268 2.72 -30.82 5.68
N LYS A 269 2.61 -30.62 7.01
CA LYS A 269 1.37 -30.16 7.67
C LYS A 269 0.87 -28.81 7.14
N LEU A 270 1.79 -27.94 6.71
CA LEU A 270 1.47 -26.64 6.10
C LEU A 270 1.14 -26.74 4.59
N GLY A 271 1.27 -27.91 3.98
CA GLY A 271 1.07 -28.12 2.54
C GLY A 271 2.20 -27.56 1.68
N ARG A 272 3.41 -27.43 2.24
CA ARG A 272 4.60 -26.86 1.58
C ARG A 272 5.53 -27.95 1.07
N ALA A 273 5.08 -28.63 0.01
CA ALA A 273 5.83 -29.71 -0.64
C ALA A 273 7.19 -29.21 -1.22
N ASP A 274 7.23 -27.96 -1.65
CA ASP A 274 8.43 -27.24 -2.11
C ASP A 274 9.57 -27.26 -1.08
N LEU A 275 9.26 -27.06 0.20
CA LEU A 275 10.26 -27.15 1.26
C LEU A 275 10.68 -28.59 1.52
N VAL A 276 9.76 -29.56 1.46
CA VAL A 276 10.08 -30.99 1.63
C VAL A 276 11.03 -31.48 0.54
N GLU A 277 10.80 -31.08 -0.71
CA GLU A 277 11.69 -31.38 -1.84
C GLU A 277 13.07 -30.76 -1.68
N LYS A 278 13.14 -29.48 -1.25
CA LYS A 278 14.42 -28.81 -0.99
C LYS A 278 15.26 -29.50 0.11
N MET A 279 14.61 -30.14 1.08
CA MET A 279 15.27 -30.94 2.14
C MET A 279 15.53 -32.41 1.72
N GLY A 280 15.13 -32.80 0.51
CA GLY A 280 15.03 -34.18 0.03
C GLY A 280 16.24 -34.70 -0.75
N ASP A 281 17.15 -33.85 -1.23
CA ASP A 281 18.37 -34.29 -1.92
C ASP A 281 19.39 -34.98 -0.99
N ALA A 282 19.23 -34.86 0.34
CA ALA A 282 20.09 -35.53 1.32
C ALA A 282 19.53 -36.84 1.91
N GLY A 283 18.27 -37.23 1.62
CA GLY A 283 17.66 -38.33 2.40
C GLY A 283 16.29 -38.81 1.94
N GLN A 284 16.18 -39.26 0.69
CA GLN A 284 14.95 -39.85 0.13
C GLN A 284 14.42 -41.11 0.84
N THR A 285 15.09 -41.67 1.87
CA THR A 285 14.80 -43.06 2.30
C THR A 285 14.10 -43.22 3.66
N GLN A 286 14.03 -42.22 4.54
CA GLN A 286 13.51 -42.44 5.92
C GLN A 286 12.15 -41.79 6.24
N ALA A 287 11.85 -40.60 5.71
CA ALA A 287 10.59 -39.91 6.00
C ALA A 287 9.35 -40.64 5.46
N MET A 288 9.47 -41.39 4.35
CA MET A 288 8.36 -42.20 3.83
C MET A 288 8.01 -43.41 4.71
N SER A 289 8.93 -43.91 5.54
CA SER A 289 8.62 -45.04 6.43
C SER A 289 7.80 -44.61 7.65
N ALA A 290 8.07 -43.42 8.20
CA ALA A 290 7.33 -42.89 9.35
C ALA A 290 5.90 -42.42 9.01
N ILE A 291 5.60 -42.17 7.73
CA ILE A 291 4.26 -41.77 7.24
C ILE A 291 3.33 -42.99 7.08
N LEU A 292 3.86 -44.21 7.04
CA LEU A 292 3.06 -45.43 6.88
C LEU A 292 2.70 -46.13 8.20
N ASP A 293 3.26 -45.67 9.33
CA ASP A 293 3.05 -46.26 10.67
C ASP A 293 2.21 -45.39 11.63
N ILE A 294 1.47 -44.39 11.13
CA ILE A 294 0.40 -43.65 11.84
C ILE A 294 -0.89 -43.76 11.02
#